data_AF-A0A2S9Q2M1-F1
#
_entry.id   AF-A0A2S9Q2M1-F1
#
_cell.length_a   1.000
_cell.length_b   1.000
_cell.length_c   1.000
_cell.angle_alpha   90.00
_cell.angle_beta   90.00
_cell.angle_gamma   90.00
#
_symmetry.space_group_name_H-M   'P 1'
#
loop_
_entity.id
_entity.type
_entity.pdbx_description
1 polymer ?
#
loop_
_entity_poly.entity_id
_entity_poly.type
_entity_poly.pdbx_seq_one_letter_code
_entity_poly.pdbx_strand_id
1 'polypeptide(L)'
;MSAMADAAALYALIGAVGGAVVGAGGAVLGPLLLHRRQAAERRETLLRQEERERAQQRREDDLLRRQQEFDLRVAEADRRVAAEREEAAETRARQSAVTDRLRLMRSTTRAWHLLLDDTLGELMRDRPVDHEEFSREWRAARNAVNDAFDAALHDGLWFAHSRAVGTLMGRGSMLQAIRRNDHGVDVTTLGEALSSATYAVTQCVEAGSPLPEELLAQAQAELRQLRVARESLGAHIVGRLAALGVEVERPGQGSAP
;
A
#
# COMPACT_ATOMS: atom_id res chain seq x y z
N MET A 1 99.65 -64.13 61.34
CA MET A 1 98.48 -63.31 61.70
C MET A 1 98.89 -61.85 61.65
N SER A 2 98.57 -61.12 60.56
CA SER A 2 98.65 -59.63 60.42
C SER A 2 98.22 -59.15 59.01
N ALA A 3 97.21 -59.75 58.37
CA ALA A 3 96.81 -59.37 57.00
C ALA A 3 95.31 -59.11 56.79
N MET A 4 94.50 -59.09 57.86
CA MET A 4 93.03 -59.03 57.72
C MET A 4 92.37 -57.71 58.16
N ALA A 5 93.15 -56.74 58.69
CA ALA A 5 92.61 -55.48 59.20
C ALA A 5 92.58 -54.31 58.19
N ASP A 6 93.24 -54.43 57.03
CA ASP A 6 93.43 -53.30 56.10
C ASP A 6 92.27 -53.09 55.10
N ALA A 7 91.43 -54.10 54.87
CA ALA A 7 90.35 -53.99 53.89
C ALA A 7 89.14 -53.18 54.42
N ALA A 8 88.83 -53.28 55.71
CA ALA A 8 87.64 -52.65 56.29
C ALA A 8 87.74 -51.12 56.36
N ALA A 9 88.95 -50.58 56.58
CA ALA A 9 89.18 -49.13 56.62
C ALA A 9 89.05 -48.48 55.23
N LEU A 10 89.45 -49.20 54.17
CA LEU A 10 89.36 -48.70 52.80
C LEU A 10 87.90 -48.59 52.31
N TYR A 11 87.04 -49.55 52.66
CA TYR A 11 85.61 -49.48 52.31
C TYR A 11 84.85 -48.39 53.07
N ALA A 12 85.22 -48.11 54.33
CA ALA A 12 84.63 -47.02 55.11
C ALA A 12 84.99 -45.64 54.53
N LEU A 13 86.23 -45.45 54.05
CA LEU A 13 86.66 -44.20 53.43
C LEU A 13 85.99 -43.97 52.06
N ILE A 14 85.86 -45.01 51.24
CA ILE A 14 85.18 -44.94 49.94
C ILE A 14 83.67 -44.66 50.11
N GLY A 15 83.05 -45.25 51.14
CA GLY A 15 81.65 -44.95 51.48
C GLY A 15 81.43 -43.51 51.94
N ALA A 16 82.32 -42.97 52.78
CA ALA A 16 82.22 -41.60 53.29
C ALA A 16 82.45 -40.53 52.21
N VAL A 17 83.43 -40.74 51.32
CA VAL A 17 83.70 -39.82 50.20
C VAL A 17 82.62 -39.92 49.11
N GLY A 18 82.09 -41.12 48.85
CA GLY A 18 80.97 -41.31 47.93
C GLY A 18 79.68 -40.62 48.39
N GLY A 19 79.38 -40.62 49.69
CA GLY A 19 78.21 -39.93 50.25
C GLY A 19 78.29 -38.40 50.19
N ALA A 20 79.48 -37.83 50.41
CA ALA A 20 79.68 -36.39 50.42
C ALA A 20 79.55 -35.74 49.01
N VAL A 21 80.01 -36.43 47.96
CA VAL A 21 79.92 -35.93 46.57
C VAL A 21 78.49 -35.98 46.03
N VAL A 22 77.73 -37.04 46.36
CA VAL A 22 76.31 -37.17 45.97
C VAL A 22 75.43 -36.15 46.72
N GLY A 23 75.72 -35.88 48.00
CA GLY A 23 75.04 -34.87 48.79
C GLY A 23 75.28 -33.43 48.31
N ALA A 24 76.53 -33.09 47.97
CA ALA A 24 76.88 -31.75 47.47
C ALA A 24 76.34 -31.47 46.06
N GLY A 25 76.30 -32.48 45.17
CA GLY A 25 75.69 -32.36 43.84
C GLY A 25 74.18 -32.13 43.91
N GLY A 26 73.49 -32.79 44.85
CA GLY A 26 72.05 -32.60 45.08
C GLY A 26 71.69 -31.20 45.58
N ALA A 27 72.53 -30.59 46.42
CA ALA A 27 72.29 -29.26 46.99
C ALA A 27 72.41 -28.11 45.96
N VAL A 28 73.23 -28.27 44.91
CA VAL A 28 73.41 -27.26 43.87
C VAL A 28 72.48 -27.48 42.66
N LEU A 29 72.20 -28.74 42.29
CA LEU A 29 71.33 -29.06 41.15
C LEU A 29 69.84 -29.08 41.50
N GLY A 30 69.48 -29.36 42.76
CA GLY A 30 68.09 -29.40 43.23
C GLY A 30 67.32 -28.07 43.02
N PRO A 31 67.86 -26.92 43.45
CA PRO A 31 67.20 -25.62 43.27
C PRO A 31 67.06 -25.21 41.79
N LEU A 32 68.06 -25.49 40.95
CA LEU A 32 68.03 -25.15 39.52
C LEU A 32 67.00 -25.97 38.73
N LEU A 33 66.81 -27.25 39.07
CA LEU A 33 65.77 -28.09 38.44
C LEU A 33 64.36 -27.72 38.92
N LEU A 34 64.20 -27.34 40.19
CA LEU A 34 62.93 -26.84 40.73
C LEU A 34 62.53 -25.50 40.09
N HIS A 35 63.46 -24.57 39.89
CA HIS A 35 63.18 -23.31 39.19
C HIS A 35 62.78 -23.50 37.73
N ARG A 36 63.36 -24.47 37.01
CA ARG A 36 62.95 -24.80 35.64
C ARG A 36 61.55 -25.39 35.58
N ARG A 37 61.18 -26.24 36.54
CA ARG A 37 59.83 -26.83 36.61
C ARG A 37 58.77 -25.79 36.96
N GLN A 38 59.04 -24.92 37.94
CA GLN A 38 58.16 -23.80 38.28
C GLN A 38 58.01 -22.78 37.14
N ALA A 39 59.09 -22.50 36.39
CA ALA A 39 59.02 -21.62 35.22
C ALA A 39 58.20 -22.24 34.07
N ALA A 40 58.28 -23.56 33.87
CA ALA A 40 57.46 -24.28 32.89
C ALA A 40 55.96 -24.27 33.29
N GLU A 41 55.64 -24.55 34.56
CA GLU A 41 54.26 -24.52 35.08
C GLU A 41 53.63 -23.12 35.00
N ARG A 42 54.41 -22.06 35.27
CA ARG A 42 53.95 -20.67 35.10
C ARG A 42 53.67 -20.33 33.63
N ARG A 43 54.47 -20.83 32.70
CA ARG A 43 54.22 -20.63 31.26
C ARG A 43 52.96 -21.37 30.80
N GLU A 44 52.76 -22.59 31.27
CA GLU A 44 51.56 -23.36 30.92
C GLU A 44 50.28 -22.73 31.47
N THR A 45 50.31 -22.18 32.68
CA THR A 45 49.16 -21.47 33.26
C THR A 45 48.85 -20.17 32.51
N LEU A 46 49.87 -19.41 32.10
CA LEU A 46 49.69 -18.21 31.27
C LEU A 46 49.12 -18.53 29.89
N LEU A 47 49.62 -19.58 29.22
CA LEU A 47 49.07 -20.01 27.93
C LEU A 47 47.60 -20.43 28.03
N ARG A 48 47.25 -21.18 29.09
CA ARG A 48 45.84 -21.55 29.34
C ARG A 48 44.96 -20.34 29.66
N GLN A 49 45.50 -19.30 30.29
CA GLN A 49 44.78 -18.03 30.51
C GLN A 49 44.56 -17.30 29.20
N GLU A 50 45.61 -17.15 28.38
CA GLU A 50 45.53 -16.50 27.07
C GLU A 50 44.56 -17.22 26.12
N GLU A 51 44.55 -18.55 26.13
CA GLU A 51 43.57 -19.34 25.37
C GLU A 51 42.13 -19.10 25.83
N ARG A 52 41.91 -18.97 27.15
CA ARG A 52 40.58 -18.68 27.71
C ARG A 52 40.11 -17.27 27.34
N GLU A 53 41.00 -16.28 27.43
CA GLU A 53 40.69 -14.90 27.03
C GLU A 53 40.37 -14.82 25.54
N ARG A 54 41.16 -15.47 24.68
CA ARG A 54 40.86 -15.56 23.24
C ARG A 54 39.53 -16.28 22.98
N ALA A 55 39.23 -17.34 23.72
CA ALA A 55 37.96 -18.05 23.59
C ALA A 55 36.78 -17.19 24.07
N GLN A 56 36.96 -16.36 25.11
CA GLN A 56 35.96 -15.41 25.58
C GLN A 56 35.73 -14.29 24.55
N GLN A 57 36.80 -13.67 24.05
CA GLN A 57 36.72 -12.64 23.00
C GLN A 57 35.97 -13.14 21.77
N ARG A 58 36.28 -14.36 21.30
CA ARG A 58 35.54 -14.98 20.18
C ARG A 58 34.05 -15.13 20.46
N ARG A 59 33.66 -15.49 21.68
CA ARG A 59 32.25 -15.60 22.06
C ARG A 59 31.56 -14.24 22.08
N GLU A 60 32.23 -13.22 22.59
CA GLU A 60 31.71 -11.84 22.59
C GLU A 60 31.54 -11.31 21.17
N ASP A 61 32.53 -11.49 20.31
CA ASP A 61 32.48 -11.11 18.89
C ASP A 61 31.34 -11.86 18.17
N ASP A 62 31.19 -13.16 18.42
CA ASP A 62 30.10 -13.97 17.85
C ASP A 62 28.72 -13.47 18.30
N LEU A 63 28.57 -13.06 19.57
CA LEU A 63 27.32 -12.50 20.09
C LEU A 63 27.02 -11.14 19.46
N LEU A 64 28.02 -10.25 19.37
CA LEU A 64 27.87 -8.94 18.73
C LEU A 64 27.48 -9.10 17.26
N ARG A 65 28.11 -10.04 16.55
CA ARG A 65 27.76 -10.34 15.16
C ARG A 65 26.32 -10.83 15.03
N ARG A 66 25.88 -11.75 15.90
CA ARG A 66 24.49 -12.23 15.91
C ARG A 66 23.50 -11.11 16.23
N GLN A 67 23.85 -10.21 17.14
CA GLN A 67 23.03 -9.06 17.47
C GLN A 67 22.91 -8.11 16.27
N GLN A 68 24.02 -7.78 15.60
CA GLN A 68 24.00 -6.97 14.38
C GLN A 68 23.17 -7.61 13.27
N GLU A 69 23.32 -8.93 13.06
CA GLU A 69 22.51 -9.67 12.08
C GLU A 69 21.01 -9.64 12.43
N PHE A 70 20.67 -9.72 13.72
CA PHE A 70 19.29 -9.60 14.18
C PHE A 70 18.73 -8.20 13.94
N ASP A 71 19.48 -7.16 14.32
CA ASP A 71 19.09 -5.76 14.15
C ASP A 71 18.87 -5.41 12.67
N LEU A 72 19.72 -5.93 11.78
CA LEU A 72 19.55 -5.77 10.32
C LEU A 72 18.26 -6.44 9.83
N ARG A 73 17.94 -7.65 10.30
CA ARG A 73 16.70 -8.34 9.92
C ARG A 73 15.45 -7.61 10.42
N VAL A 74 15.49 -7.06 11.63
CA VAL A 74 14.39 -6.24 12.17
C VAL A 74 14.20 -4.98 11.33
N ALA A 75 15.29 -4.27 11.02
CA ALA A 75 15.23 -3.08 10.18
C ALA A 75 14.70 -3.37 8.76
N GLU A 76 15.06 -4.50 8.15
CA GLU A 76 14.51 -4.93 6.87
C GLU A 76 13.02 -5.27 6.95
N ALA A 77 12.58 -5.95 8.01
CA ALA A 77 11.17 -6.24 8.24
C ALA A 77 10.35 -4.96 8.41
N ASP A 78 10.85 -3.99 9.19
CA ASP A 78 10.19 -2.70 9.38
C ASP A 78 10.06 -1.92 8.06
N ARG A 79 11.09 -1.95 7.21
CA ARG A 79 11.02 -1.34 5.86
C ARG A 79 9.95 -1.98 4.98
N ARG A 80 9.81 -3.31 5.03
CA ARG A 80 8.76 -4.02 4.26
C ARG A 80 7.37 -3.65 4.75
N VAL A 81 7.16 -3.66 6.07
CA VAL A 81 5.88 -3.25 6.67
C VAL A 81 5.55 -1.79 6.36
N ALA A 82 6.55 -0.90 6.37
CA ALA A 82 6.37 0.49 5.99
C ALA A 82 5.98 0.65 4.51
N ALA A 83 6.66 -0.06 3.60
CA ALA A 83 6.34 -0.04 2.17
C ALA A 83 4.93 -0.60 1.88
N GLU A 84 4.55 -1.71 2.51
CA GLU A 84 3.21 -2.29 2.39
C GLU A 84 2.12 -1.33 2.90
N ARG A 85 2.39 -0.60 3.98
CA ARG A 85 1.46 0.42 4.50
C ARG A 85 1.31 1.60 3.55
N GLU A 86 2.41 2.04 2.94
CA GLU A 86 2.40 3.13 1.96
C GLU A 86 1.63 2.73 0.70
N GLU A 87 1.87 1.54 0.16
CA GLU A 87 1.14 1.00 -1.00
C GLU A 87 -0.36 0.82 -0.70
N ALA A 88 -0.70 0.33 0.51
CA ALA A 88 -2.08 0.21 0.94
C ALA A 88 -2.76 1.59 1.11
N ALA A 89 -2.02 2.59 1.61
CA ALA A 89 -2.53 3.95 1.75
C ALA A 89 -2.75 4.60 0.37
N GLU A 90 -1.84 4.43 -0.57
CA GLU A 90 -1.97 4.92 -1.94
C GLU A 90 -3.17 4.26 -2.65
N THR A 91 -3.33 2.95 -2.51
CA THR A 91 -4.47 2.22 -3.08
C THR A 91 -5.80 2.73 -2.52
N ARG A 92 -5.88 2.94 -1.20
CA ARG A 92 -7.08 3.51 -0.55
C ARG A 92 -7.35 4.94 -1.00
N ALA A 93 -6.32 5.77 -1.14
CA ALA A 93 -6.46 7.14 -1.63
C ALA A 93 -7.01 7.17 -3.06
N ARG A 94 -6.48 6.32 -3.96
CA ARG A 94 -6.99 6.16 -5.33
C ARG A 94 -8.45 5.68 -5.33
N GLN A 95 -8.80 4.70 -4.51
CA GLN A 95 -10.19 4.21 -4.38
C GLN A 95 -11.15 5.28 -3.86
N SER A 96 -10.73 6.08 -2.87
CA SER A 96 -11.52 7.20 -2.36
C SER A 96 -11.77 8.25 -3.45
N ALA A 97 -10.72 8.66 -4.17
CA ALA A 97 -10.82 9.64 -5.24
C ALA A 97 -11.79 9.17 -6.35
N VAL A 98 -11.70 7.90 -6.76
CA VAL A 98 -12.64 7.30 -7.72
C VAL A 98 -14.07 7.34 -7.19
N THR A 99 -14.28 6.97 -5.92
CA THR A 99 -15.60 6.97 -5.29
C THR A 99 -16.22 8.37 -5.26
N ASP A 100 -15.43 9.38 -4.90
CA ASP A 100 -15.90 10.77 -4.84
C ASP A 100 -16.25 11.32 -6.22
N ARG A 101 -15.51 10.94 -7.28
CA ARG A 101 -15.85 11.32 -8.65
C ARG A 101 -17.14 10.67 -9.14
N LEU A 102 -17.33 9.39 -8.88
CA LEU A 102 -18.58 8.70 -9.23
C LEU A 102 -19.78 9.30 -8.50
N ARG A 103 -19.60 9.71 -7.23
CA ARG A 103 -20.61 10.46 -6.48
C ARG A 103 -20.89 11.82 -7.12
N LEU A 104 -19.84 12.56 -7.50
CA LEU A 104 -19.97 13.87 -8.15
C LEU A 104 -20.75 13.77 -9.46
N MET A 105 -20.41 12.81 -10.33
CA MET A 105 -21.14 12.55 -11.58
C MET A 105 -22.63 12.27 -11.34
N ARG A 106 -22.95 11.45 -10.33
CA ARG A 106 -24.33 11.16 -9.97
C ARG A 106 -25.06 12.40 -9.44
N SER A 107 -24.41 13.22 -8.62
CA SER A 107 -25.03 14.43 -8.07
C SER A 107 -25.24 15.50 -9.12
N THR A 108 -24.28 15.75 -10.01
CA THR A 108 -24.38 16.79 -11.05
C THR A 108 -25.42 16.42 -12.11
N THR A 109 -25.47 15.15 -12.54
CA THR A 109 -26.52 14.66 -13.46
C THR A 109 -27.91 14.69 -12.84
N ARG A 110 -28.03 14.42 -11.52
CA ARG A 110 -29.28 14.61 -10.78
C ARG A 110 -29.70 16.08 -10.73
N ALA A 111 -28.78 16.99 -10.42
CA ALA A 111 -29.06 18.42 -10.34
C ALA A 111 -29.58 18.96 -11.68
N TRP A 112 -28.96 18.59 -12.80
CA TRP A 112 -29.45 18.96 -14.13
C TRP A 112 -30.87 18.42 -14.38
N HIS A 113 -31.14 17.14 -14.10
CA HIS A 113 -32.50 16.62 -14.25
C HIS A 113 -33.52 17.38 -13.40
N LEU A 114 -33.21 17.69 -12.14
CA LEU A 114 -34.12 18.44 -11.26
C LEU A 114 -34.40 19.85 -11.81
N LEU A 115 -33.37 20.55 -12.29
CA LEU A 115 -33.55 21.85 -12.95
C LEU A 115 -34.58 21.78 -14.09
N LEU A 116 -34.50 20.75 -14.94
CA LEU A 116 -35.42 20.58 -16.08
C LEU A 116 -36.85 20.22 -15.62
N ASP A 117 -36.96 19.35 -14.62
CA ASP A 117 -38.25 18.92 -14.05
C ASP A 117 -38.97 20.08 -13.33
N ASP A 118 -38.23 20.85 -12.54
CA ASP A 118 -38.73 22.03 -11.83
C ASP A 118 -39.16 23.12 -12.83
N THR A 119 -38.34 23.40 -13.85
CA THR A 119 -38.68 24.35 -14.93
C THR A 119 -39.98 23.97 -15.64
N LEU A 120 -40.12 22.69 -16.03
CA LEU A 120 -41.36 22.23 -16.66
C LEU A 120 -42.54 22.32 -15.70
N GLY A 121 -42.34 22.01 -14.42
CA GLY A 121 -43.35 22.12 -13.38
C GLY A 121 -43.86 23.55 -13.16
N GLU A 122 -42.99 24.56 -13.24
CA GLU A 122 -43.39 25.97 -13.17
C GLU A 122 -44.22 26.38 -14.40
N LEU A 123 -43.80 25.98 -15.60
CA LEU A 123 -44.56 26.26 -16.83
C LEU A 123 -45.95 25.60 -16.81
N MET A 124 -46.06 24.37 -16.29
CA MET A 124 -47.35 23.66 -16.11
C MET A 124 -48.29 24.35 -15.11
N ARG A 125 -47.79 25.24 -14.25
CA ARG A 125 -48.57 26.02 -13.28
C ARG A 125 -48.89 27.43 -13.79
N ASP A 126 -48.71 27.68 -15.08
CA ASP A 126 -48.83 28.99 -15.73
C ASP A 126 -47.95 30.07 -15.09
N ARG A 127 -46.79 29.66 -14.55
CA ARG A 127 -45.79 30.60 -14.03
C ARG A 127 -44.77 30.91 -15.12
N PRO A 128 -44.52 32.20 -15.41
CA PRO A 128 -43.53 32.57 -16.41
C PRO A 128 -42.13 32.17 -15.91
N VAL A 129 -41.35 31.57 -16.81
CA VAL A 129 -39.93 31.26 -16.59
C VAL A 129 -39.12 32.28 -17.35
N ASP A 130 -38.16 32.93 -16.67
CA ASP A 130 -37.20 33.82 -17.34
C ASP A 130 -36.23 32.98 -18.18
N HIS A 131 -36.28 33.19 -19.50
CA HIS A 131 -35.45 32.47 -20.47
C HIS A 131 -33.94 32.69 -20.26
N GLU A 132 -33.52 33.89 -19.85
CA GLU A 132 -32.10 34.19 -19.63
C GLU A 132 -31.58 33.52 -18.36
N GLU A 133 -32.38 33.52 -17.30
CA GLU A 133 -32.08 32.82 -16.05
C GLU A 133 -32.00 31.31 -16.27
N PHE A 134 -33.01 30.72 -16.92
CA PHE A 134 -33.01 29.30 -17.27
C PHE A 134 -31.78 28.92 -18.11
N SER A 135 -31.47 29.72 -19.15
CA SER A 135 -30.29 29.49 -20.00
C SER A 135 -28.97 29.53 -19.23
N ARG A 136 -28.85 30.44 -18.25
CA ARG A 136 -27.68 30.55 -17.38
C ARG A 136 -27.54 29.33 -16.47
N GLU A 137 -28.61 28.93 -15.81
CA GLU A 137 -28.61 27.76 -14.91
C GLU A 137 -28.35 26.45 -15.65
N TRP A 138 -28.96 26.27 -16.82
CA TRP A 138 -28.72 25.10 -17.66
C TRP A 138 -27.24 25.02 -18.10
N ARG A 139 -26.64 26.12 -18.56
CA ARG A 139 -25.22 26.15 -18.93
C ARG A 139 -24.32 25.81 -17.74
N ALA A 140 -24.65 26.31 -16.55
CA ALA A 140 -23.92 25.98 -15.33
C ALA A 140 -24.02 24.48 -14.99
N ALA A 141 -25.22 23.90 -15.07
CA ALA A 141 -25.43 22.47 -14.85
C ALA A 141 -24.69 21.60 -15.90
N ARG A 142 -24.70 22.02 -17.17
CA ARG A 142 -23.96 21.37 -18.25
C ARG A 142 -22.46 21.38 -18.01
N ASN A 143 -21.90 22.54 -17.64
CA ASN A 143 -20.47 22.66 -17.33
C ASN A 143 -20.10 21.77 -16.14
N ALA A 144 -20.89 21.77 -15.06
CA ALA A 144 -20.64 20.92 -13.90
C ALA A 144 -20.68 19.41 -14.24
N VAL A 145 -21.54 18.99 -15.16
CA VAL A 145 -21.52 17.61 -15.67
C VAL A 145 -20.26 17.35 -16.49
N ASN A 146 -19.90 18.22 -17.44
CA ASN A 146 -18.67 18.06 -18.21
C ASN A 146 -17.43 17.98 -17.30
N ASP A 147 -17.29 18.89 -16.35
CA ASP A 147 -16.18 18.93 -15.40
C ASP A 147 -16.10 17.64 -14.56
N ALA A 148 -17.25 17.11 -14.11
CA ALA A 148 -17.29 15.85 -13.37
C ALA A 148 -16.84 14.65 -14.21
N PHE A 149 -17.20 14.62 -15.50
CA PHE A 149 -16.82 13.55 -16.42
C PHE A 149 -15.36 13.68 -16.87
N ASP A 150 -14.88 14.89 -17.14
CA ASP A 150 -13.48 15.17 -17.49
C ASP A 150 -12.55 14.82 -16.32
N ALA A 151 -12.94 15.19 -15.10
CA ALA A 151 -12.26 14.72 -13.90
C ALA A 151 -12.23 13.20 -13.89
N ALA A 152 -13.37 12.52 -14.03
CA ALA A 152 -13.37 11.05 -14.01
C ALA A 152 -12.45 10.44 -15.11
N LEU A 153 -12.38 11.03 -16.31
CA LEU A 153 -11.47 10.62 -17.38
C LEU A 153 -9.99 10.73 -16.98
N HIS A 154 -9.59 11.81 -16.30
CA HIS A 154 -8.21 12.01 -15.82
C HIS A 154 -7.74 10.92 -14.84
N ASP A 155 -8.65 10.27 -14.13
CA ASP A 155 -8.35 9.14 -13.23
C ASP A 155 -8.41 7.77 -13.92
N GLY A 156 -8.55 7.76 -15.25
CA GLY A 156 -8.64 6.53 -16.02
C GLY A 156 -10.01 5.85 -15.96
N LEU A 157 -11.05 6.55 -15.50
CA LEU A 157 -12.44 6.08 -15.71
C LEU A 157 -12.84 6.43 -17.14
N TRP A 158 -12.92 5.41 -18.00
CA TRP A 158 -13.27 5.60 -19.40
C TRP A 158 -14.78 5.54 -19.60
N PHE A 159 -15.34 6.59 -20.21
CA PHE A 159 -16.75 6.68 -20.57
C PHE A 159 -16.90 6.65 -22.08
N ALA A 160 -17.65 5.68 -22.60
CA ALA A 160 -17.92 5.61 -24.03
C ALA A 160 -19.04 6.61 -24.39
N HIS A 161 -18.78 7.50 -25.36
CA HIS A 161 -19.77 8.41 -25.96
C HIS A 161 -19.94 8.08 -27.45
N SER A 162 -21.11 7.59 -27.89
CA SER A 162 -21.32 7.01 -29.23
C SER A 162 -21.01 7.92 -30.41
N ARG A 163 -21.09 9.25 -30.27
CA ARG A 163 -20.91 10.14 -31.42
C ARG A 163 -19.49 10.18 -31.99
N ALA A 164 -18.49 9.74 -31.23
CA ALA A 164 -17.15 9.47 -31.75
C ALA A 164 -16.93 7.98 -32.09
N VAL A 165 -17.86 7.10 -31.72
CA VAL A 165 -17.71 5.64 -31.80
C VAL A 165 -18.03 5.13 -33.20
N GLY A 166 -18.90 5.79 -33.97
CA GLY A 166 -19.10 5.45 -35.39
C GLY A 166 -17.82 5.56 -36.24
N THR A 167 -16.94 6.52 -35.92
CA THR A 167 -15.65 6.71 -36.59
C THR A 167 -14.47 6.01 -35.88
N LEU A 168 -14.56 5.76 -34.56
CA LEU A 168 -13.53 5.03 -33.79
C LEU A 168 -13.71 3.50 -33.77
N MET A 169 -14.91 2.95 -34.01
CA MET A 169 -15.12 1.49 -34.10
C MET A 169 -14.34 0.85 -35.25
N GLY A 170 -13.90 1.62 -36.25
CA GLY A 170 -13.03 1.15 -37.33
C GLY A 170 -11.55 0.97 -36.97
N ARG A 171 -11.10 1.45 -35.79
CA ARG A 171 -9.72 1.27 -35.33
C ARG A 171 -9.74 0.74 -33.91
N GLY A 172 -9.25 -0.50 -33.72
CA GLY A 172 -9.39 -1.30 -32.51
C GLY A 172 -8.89 -0.73 -31.17
N SER A 173 -8.52 0.55 -31.04
CA SER A 173 -8.04 1.12 -29.78
C SER A 173 -9.11 1.21 -28.70
N MET A 174 -10.38 1.46 -29.03
CA MET A 174 -11.45 1.53 -28.02
C MET A 174 -11.82 0.16 -27.47
N LEU A 175 -12.00 -0.83 -28.35
CA LEU A 175 -12.18 -2.23 -27.96
C LEU A 175 -10.97 -2.79 -27.21
N GLN A 176 -9.76 -2.29 -27.50
CA GLN A 176 -8.53 -2.68 -26.83
C GLN A 176 -8.32 -1.93 -25.51
N ALA A 177 -8.82 -0.70 -25.35
CA ALA A 177 -8.85 0.04 -24.09
C ALA A 177 -9.93 -0.51 -23.14
N ILE A 178 -11.11 -0.86 -23.67
CA ILE A 178 -12.15 -1.60 -22.93
C ILE A 178 -11.63 -2.99 -22.56
N ARG A 179 -10.91 -3.70 -23.44
CA ARG A 179 -10.27 -4.99 -23.10
C ARG A 179 -9.06 -4.88 -22.17
N ARG A 180 -8.34 -3.75 -22.14
CA ARG A 180 -7.18 -3.52 -21.25
C ARG A 180 -7.58 -3.03 -19.87
N ASN A 181 -8.62 -2.19 -19.80
CA ASN A 181 -9.10 -1.60 -18.56
C ASN A 181 -10.34 -2.33 -18.01
N ASP A 182 -10.81 -3.38 -18.69
CA ASP A 182 -11.95 -4.27 -18.41
C ASP A 182 -13.32 -3.61 -18.12
N HIS A 183 -13.40 -2.28 -18.06
CA HIS A 183 -14.50 -1.58 -17.39
C HIS A 183 -14.77 -0.20 -17.99
N GLY A 184 -15.50 -0.13 -19.10
CA GLY A 184 -16.09 1.12 -19.61
C GLY A 184 -17.52 1.30 -19.12
N VAL A 185 -17.89 2.53 -18.72
CA VAL A 185 -19.31 2.88 -18.50
C VAL A 185 -19.84 3.52 -19.78
N ASP A 186 -20.88 2.93 -20.38
CA ASP A 186 -21.56 3.56 -21.51
C ASP A 186 -22.46 4.68 -20.99
N VAL A 187 -22.14 5.91 -21.39
CA VAL A 187 -22.87 7.12 -20.99
C VAL A 187 -23.50 7.81 -22.19
N THR A 188 -23.44 7.17 -23.35
CA THR A 188 -24.06 7.66 -24.57
C THR A 188 -25.53 7.98 -24.35
N THR A 189 -26.27 6.99 -23.83
CA THR A 189 -27.71 7.12 -23.61
C THR A 189 -28.03 8.26 -22.66
N LEU A 190 -27.15 8.54 -21.69
CA LEU A 190 -27.31 9.65 -20.78
C LEU A 190 -27.04 11.01 -21.46
N GLY A 191 -25.96 11.13 -22.23
CA GLY A 191 -25.63 12.37 -22.94
C GLY A 191 -26.71 12.73 -23.98
N GLU A 192 -27.22 11.73 -24.70
CA GLU A 192 -28.34 11.91 -25.63
C GLU A 192 -29.62 12.32 -24.90
N ALA A 193 -30.00 11.62 -23.82
CA ALA A 193 -31.20 11.94 -23.07
C ALA A 193 -31.12 13.32 -22.38
N LEU A 194 -29.95 13.72 -21.85
CA LEU A 194 -29.74 15.06 -21.29
C LEU A 194 -29.93 16.14 -22.35
N SER A 195 -29.35 15.94 -23.54
CA SER A 195 -29.44 16.90 -24.64
C SER A 195 -30.87 17.01 -25.16
N SER A 196 -31.55 15.88 -25.34
CA SER A 196 -32.92 15.80 -25.84
C SER A 196 -33.92 16.43 -24.86
N ALA A 197 -33.85 16.08 -23.57
CA ALA A 197 -34.69 16.66 -22.54
C ALA A 197 -34.46 18.17 -22.37
N THR A 198 -33.20 18.61 -22.41
CA THR A 198 -32.88 20.06 -22.39
C THR A 198 -33.55 20.76 -23.57
N TYR A 199 -33.38 20.24 -24.79
CA TYR A 199 -33.94 20.85 -25.99
C TYR A 199 -35.47 20.97 -25.91
N ALA A 200 -36.16 19.91 -25.48
CA ALA A 200 -37.61 19.91 -25.33
C ALA A 200 -38.09 20.93 -24.28
N VAL A 201 -37.40 21.03 -23.13
CA VAL A 201 -37.75 22.03 -22.09
C VAL A 201 -37.45 23.44 -22.56
N THR A 202 -36.35 23.69 -23.28
CA THR A 202 -36.06 25.00 -23.88
C THR A 202 -37.16 25.43 -24.84
N GLN A 203 -37.67 24.54 -25.69
CA GLN A 203 -38.81 24.84 -26.57
C GLN A 203 -40.07 25.21 -25.78
N CYS A 204 -40.31 24.55 -24.64
CA CYS A 204 -41.42 24.92 -23.75
C CYS A 204 -41.23 26.32 -23.15
N VAL A 205 -40.02 26.65 -22.68
CA VAL A 205 -39.70 27.98 -22.14
C VAL A 205 -39.88 29.07 -23.20
N GLU A 206 -39.45 28.82 -24.44
CA GLU A 206 -39.60 29.76 -25.57
C GLU A 206 -41.06 29.94 -26.01
N ALA A 207 -41.88 28.90 -25.95
CA ALA A 207 -43.30 28.97 -26.26
C ALA A 207 -44.09 29.80 -25.21
N GLY A 208 -43.64 29.81 -23.96
CA GLY A 208 -44.30 30.48 -22.84
C GLY A 208 -45.58 29.76 -22.38
N SER A 209 -46.30 30.39 -21.44
CA SER A 209 -47.62 29.90 -20.99
C SER A 209 -48.74 30.63 -21.76
N PRO A 210 -49.79 29.92 -22.20
CA PRO A 210 -50.03 28.48 -22.00
C PRO A 210 -49.21 27.60 -22.97
N LEU A 211 -48.77 26.43 -22.48
CA LEU A 211 -47.99 25.48 -23.28
C LEU A 211 -48.87 24.70 -24.27
N PRO A 212 -48.45 24.55 -25.54
CA PRO A 212 -49.04 23.59 -26.46
C PRO A 212 -48.96 22.15 -25.90
N GLU A 213 -50.06 21.39 -26.01
CA GLU A 213 -50.15 20.02 -25.47
C GLU A 213 -49.09 19.08 -26.07
N GLU A 214 -48.75 19.28 -27.35
CA GLU A 214 -47.71 18.50 -28.04
C GLU A 214 -46.32 18.73 -27.44
N LEU A 215 -45.95 19.99 -27.15
CA LEU A 215 -44.66 20.33 -26.53
C LEU A 215 -44.57 19.79 -25.11
N LEU A 216 -45.66 19.89 -24.34
CA LEU A 216 -45.73 19.34 -22.99
C LEU A 216 -45.57 17.81 -22.99
N ALA A 217 -46.27 17.10 -23.88
CA ALA A 217 -46.17 15.66 -24.00
C ALA A 217 -44.75 15.22 -24.41
N GLN A 218 -44.11 15.95 -25.33
CA GLN A 218 -42.74 15.71 -25.75
C GLN A 218 -41.76 15.91 -24.59
N ALA A 219 -41.80 17.04 -23.90
CA ALA A 219 -40.91 17.34 -22.77
C ALA A 219 -41.02 16.29 -21.65
N GLN A 220 -42.25 15.86 -21.32
CA GLN A 220 -42.46 14.80 -20.34
C GLN A 220 -41.90 13.44 -20.80
N ALA A 221 -42.00 13.11 -22.10
CA ALA A 221 -41.43 11.88 -22.64
C ALA A 221 -39.90 11.88 -22.55
N GLU A 222 -39.25 12.98 -22.92
CA GLU A 222 -37.80 13.12 -22.85
C GLU A 222 -37.28 13.11 -21.41
N LEU A 223 -37.98 13.76 -20.46
CA LEU A 223 -37.62 13.69 -19.04
C LEU A 223 -37.73 12.26 -18.46
N ARG A 224 -38.73 11.49 -18.89
CA ARG A 224 -38.82 10.06 -18.52
C ARG A 224 -37.63 9.27 -19.07
N GLN A 225 -37.23 9.50 -20.32
CA GLN A 225 -36.05 8.85 -20.91
C GLN A 225 -34.76 9.23 -20.16
N LEU A 226 -34.59 10.51 -19.83
CA LEU A 226 -33.47 10.99 -19.02
C LEU A 226 -33.42 10.32 -17.64
N ARG A 227 -34.57 10.18 -16.97
CA ARG A 227 -34.64 9.47 -15.69
C ARG A 227 -34.15 8.04 -15.81
N VAL A 228 -34.61 7.29 -16.81
CA VAL A 228 -34.18 5.90 -17.08
C VAL A 228 -32.68 5.84 -17.35
N ALA A 229 -32.15 6.74 -18.19
CA ALA A 229 -30.72 6.80 -18.49
C ALA A 229 -29.87 7.08 -17.23
N ARG A 230 -30.34 7.97 -16.35
CA ARG A 230 -29.67 8.27 -15.08
C ARG A 230 -29.72 7.10 -14.09
N GLU A 231 -30.85 6.39 -14.02
CA GLU A 231 -30.98 5.18 -13.20
C GLU A 231 -30.04 4.07 -13.69
N SER A 232 -29.90 3.92 -15.01
CA SER A 232 -28.91 3.02 -15.63
C SER A 232 -27.47 3.40 -15.26
N LEU A 233 -27.10 4.69 -15.39
CA LEU A 233 -25.78 5.16 -14.93
C LEU A 233 -25.58 4.85 -13.44
N GLY A 234 -26.58 5.11 -12.60
CA GLY A 234 -26.54 4.79 -11.17
C GLY A 234 -26.26 3.30 -10.92
N ALA A 235 -26.94 2.41 -11.63
CA ALA A 235 -26.71 0.97 -11.53
C ALA A 235 -25.28 0.57 -11.94
N HIS A 236 -24.76 1.14 -13.04
CA HIS A 236 -23.38 0.93 -13.47
C HIS A 236 -22.36 1.43 -12.45
N ILE A 237 -22.57 2.61 -11.87
CA ILE A 237 -21.72 3.18 -10.82
C ILE A 237 -21.70 2.27 -9.60
N VAL A 238 -22.86 1.80 -9.14
CA VAL A 238 -22.96 0.89 -7.99
C VAL A 238 -22.24 -0.43 -8.26
N GLY A 239 -22.44 -1.02 -9.45
CA GLY A 239 -21.73 -2.22 -9.87
C GLY A 239 -20.21 -2.02 -9.88
N ARG A 240 -19.74 -0.83 -10.29
CA ARG A 240 -18.31 -0.49 -10.30
C ARG A 240 -17.74 -0.34 -8.89
N LEU A 241 -18.44 0.37 -8.01
CA LEU A 241 -18.03 0.53 -6.61
C LEU A 241 -17.93 -0.84 -5.92
N ALA A 242 -18.90 -1.73 -6.15
CA ALA A 242 -18.87 -3.09 -5.63
C ALA A 242 -17.66 -3.89 -6.15
N ALA A 243 -17.32 -3.76 -7.43
CA ALA A 243 -16.14 -4.41 -8.02
C ALA A 243 -14.81 -3.89 -7.45
N LEU A 244 -14.79 -2.66 -6.91
CA LEU A 244 -13.64 -2.08 -6.22
C LEU A 244 -13.57 -2.46 -4.73
N GLY A 245 -14.49 -3.32 -4.25
CA GLY A 245 -14.58 -3.69 -2.84
C GLY A 245 -15.15 -2.57 -1.95
N VAL A 246 -15.76 -1.54 -2.54
CA VAL A 246 -16.45 -0.50 -1.78
C VAL A 246 -17.84 -1.01 -1.43
N GLU A 247 -18.12 -1.16 -0.13
CA GLU A 247 -19.46 -1.45 0.34
C GLU A 247 -20.38 -0.27 0.02
N VAL A 248 -21.31 -0.50 -0.89
CA VAL A 248 -22.35 0.49 -1.21
C VAL A 248 -23.57 0.13 -0.37
N GLU A 249 -23.85 0.93 0.66
CA GLU A 249 -25.12 0.84 1.38
C GLU A 249 -26.28 0.95 0.38
N ARG A 250 -27.10 -0.10 0.31
CA ARG A 250 -28.29 -0.07 -0.53
C ARG A 250 -29.26 0.94 0.07
N PRO A 251 -29.66 2.00 -0.68
CA PRO A 251 -30.65 2.93 -0.17
C PRO A 251 -31.94 2.17 0.15
N GLY A 252 -32.30 2.14 1.43
CA GLY A 252 -33.47 1.40 1.95
C GLY A 252 -33.16 0.20 2.84
N GLN A 253 -31.90 -0.18 3.07
CA GLN A 253 -31.51 -1.18 4.08
C GLN A 253 -31.13 -0.58 5.44
N GLY A 254 -31.45 0.70 5.66
CA GLY A 254 -31.34 1.32 6.98
C GLY A 254 -32.17 0.55 7.98
N SER A 255 -31.48 -0.01 8.97
CA SER A 255 -32.01 -0.82 10.08
C SER A 255 -33.29 -0.18 10.61
N ALA A 256 -34.41 -0.89 10.44
CA ALA A 256 -35.58 -0.61 11.27
C ALA A 256 -35.13 -0.74 12.74
N PRO A 257 -35.43 0.25 13.60
CA PRO A 257 -35.07 0.21 15.01
C PRO A 257 -35.66 -1.01 15.73
#